data_AF-A0A4R5LBZ7-F1
#
_entry.id   AF-A0A4R5LBZ7-F1
#
_cell.length_a   1.000
_cell.length_b   1.000
_cell.length_c   1.000
_cell.angle_alpha   90.00
_cell.angle_beta   90.00
_cell.angle_gamma   90.00
#
_symmetry.space_group_name_H-M   'P 1'
#
loop_
_entity.id
_entity.type
_entity.pdbx_description
1 polymer ?
#
loop_
_entity_poly.entity_id
_entity_poly.type
_entity_poly.pdbx_seq_one_letter_code
_entity_poly.pdbx_strand_id
1 'polypeptide(L)'
;MMMSARDGKVAYKINDKEGVIEKSIDVDTESKLHLSAGNYRFNGEKGFAISWLDEGAGVYEVYRIFTYSRRLRDFEEQSPACGDEFLNVKLDGKTRTIKSMYFSGNDPVICVTKFKQN
;
A
#
# COMPACT_ATOMS: atom_id res chain seq x y z
N MET A 1 -14.55 0.30 -7.19
CA MET A 1 -13.97 0.56 -5.86
C MET A 1 -14.14 2.04 -5.55
N MET A 2 -14.70 2.36 -4.38
CA MET A 2 -14.72 3.72 -3.82
C MET A 2 -13.91 3.70 -2.53
N MET A 3 -13.18 4.78 -2.26
CA MET A 3 -12.36 4.92 -1.06
C MET A 3 -12.48 6.34 -0.51
N SER A 4 -12.44 6.48 0.80
CA SER A 4 -12.40 7.76 1.48
C SER A 4 -11.54 7.66 2.74
N ALA A 5 -10.73 8.69 2.99
CA ALA A 5 -9.96 8.82 4.22
C ALA A 5 -10.55 9.94 5.07
N ARG A 6 -10.73 9.68 6.38
CA ARG A 6 -11.17 10.67 7.37
C ARG A 6 -10.68 10.24 8.75
N ASP A 7 -10.09 11.18 9.49
CA ASP A 7 -9.71 11.04 10.91
C ASP A 7 -8.93 9.73 11.20
N GLY A 8 -7.82 9.50 10.48
CA GLY A 8 -6.99 8.29 10.64
C GLY A 8 -7.63 6.99 10.13
N LYS A 9 -8.81 7.06 9.51
CA LYS A 9 -9.55 5.89 9.03
C LYS A 9 -9.76 5.93 7.54
N VAL A 10 -9.51 4.81 6.86
CA VAL A 10 -9.76 4.63 5.43
C VAL A 10 -10.88 3.64 5.24
N ALA A 11 -12.00 4.08 4.70
CA ALA A 11 -13.11 3.22 4.30
C ALA A 11 -13.03 2.88 2.82
N TYR A 12 -13.33 1.64 2.46
CA TYR A 12 -13.44 1.21 1.08
C TYR A 12 -14.67 0.35 0.82
N LYS A 13 -15.16 0.44 -0.42
CA LYS A 13 -16.32 -0.30 -0.91
C LYS A 13 -15.99 -1.06 -2.19
N ILE A 14 -16.22 -2.37 -2.17
CA ILE A 14 -16.19 -3.26 -3.32
C ILE A 14 -17.64 -3.49 -3.75
N ASN A 15 -17.90 -3.31 -5.04
CA ASN A 15 -19.21 -3.57 -5.64
C ASN A 15 -18.97 -4.43 -6.88
N ASP A 16 -19.44 -5.67 -6.84
CA ASP A 16 -19.31 -6.66 -7.89
C ASP A 16 -20.59 -7.50 -8.01
N LYS A 17 -20.56 -8.54 -8.85
CA LYS A 17 -21.73 -9.39 -9.11
C LYS A 17 -22.20 -10.18 -7.88
N GLU A 18 -21.33 -10.39 -6.90
CA GLU A 18 -21.63 -11.10 -5.66
C GLU A 18 -22.12 -10.14 -4.56
N GLY A 19 -22.34 -8.86 -4.89
CA GLY A 19 -22.91 -7.83 -4.00
C GLY A 19 -21.92 -6.74 -3.59
N VAL A 20 -22.14 -6.19 -2.39
CA VAL A 20 -21.38 -5.07 -1.84
C VAL A 20 -20.64 -5.48 -0.58
N ILE A 21 -19.34 -5.17 -0.51
CA ILE A 21 -18.51 -5.29 0.70
C ILE A 21 -18.05 -3.88 1.10
N GLU A 22 -18.24 -3.54 2.36
CA GLU A 22 -17.78 -2.29 2.96
C GLU A 22 -16.88 -2.62 4.16
N LYS A 23 -15.69 -2.04 4.18
CA LYS A 23 -14.68 -2.27 5.21
C LYS A 23 -13.93 -0.99 5.51
N SER A 24 -13.21 -0.99 6.63
CA SER A 24 -12.36 0.11 7.04
C SER A 24 -11.02 -0.37 7.57
N ILE A 25 -10.01 0.46 7.38
CA ILE A 25 -8.66 0.30 7.90
C ILE A 25 -8.40 1.49 8.81
N ASP A 26 -8.02 1.21 10.05
CA ASP A 26 -7.51 2.23 10.96
C ASP A 26 -6.00 2.41 10.69
N VAL A 27 -5.56 3.66 10.71
CA VAL A 27 -4.19 4.11 10.45
C VAL A 27 -3.79 4.99 11.62
N ASP A 28 -2.83 4.53 12.39
CA ASP A 28 -2.37 5.22 13.60
C ASP A 28 -1.37 6.31 13.24
N THR A 29 -1.89 7.45 12.78
CA THR A 29 -1.09 8.63 12.48
C THR A 29 -1.93 9.89 12.60
N GLU A 30 -1.31 10.97 13.10
CA GLU A 30 -1.90 12.30 13.09
C GLU A 30 -1.70 12.98 11.71
N SER A 31 -0.84 12.42 10.85
CA SER A 31 -0.57 12.96 9.52
C SER A 31 -1.76 12.81 8.59
N LYS A 32 -1.86 13.74 7.64
CA LYS A 32 -2.88 13.68 6.60
C LYS A 32 -2.66 12.48 5.69
N LEU A 33 -3.68 11.64 5.56
CA LEU A 33 -3.66 10.47 4.68
C LEU A 33 -3.87 10.86 3.22
N HIS A 34 -3.08 10.25 2.35
CA HIS A 34 -3.19 10.27 0.90
C HIS A 34 -3.60 8.88 0.40
N LEU A 35 -4.55 8.85 -0.54
CA LEU A 35 -5.04 7.62 -1.15
C LEU A 35 -4.68 7.57 -2.63
N SER A 36 -4.15 6.43 -3.08
CA SER A 36 -3.81 6.23 -4.48
C SER A 36 -4.26 4.85 -4.97
N ALA A 37 -5.03 4.80 -6.06
CA ALA A 37 -5.43 3.55 -6.69
C ALA A 37 -4.45 3.17 -7.80
N GLY A 38 -4.05 1.90 -7.88
CA GLY A 38 -3.01 1.48 -8.82
C GLY A 38 -2.87 -0.03 -8.96
N ASN A 39 -2.11 -0.48 -9.96
CA ASN A 39 -1.81 -1.90 -10.19
C ASN A 39 -0.52 -2.29 -9.45
N TYR A 40 -0.59 -2.36 -8.13
CA TYR A 40 0.56 -2.63 -7.25
C TYR A 40 1.10 -4.06 -7.37
N ARG A 41 0.26 -5.01 -7.82
CA ARG A 41 0.65 -6.41 -8.05
C ARG A 41 1.13 -6.70 -9.48
N PHE A 42 1.06 -5.71 -10.38
CA PHE A 42 1.40 -5.85 -11.80
C PHE A 42 0.68 -7.01 -12.51
N ASN A 43 -0.55 -7.33 -12.07
CA ASN A 43 -1.39 -8.40 -12.64
C ASN A 43 -2.64 -7.87 -13.37
N GLY A 44 -2.83 -6.54 -13.38
CA GLY A 44 -3.96 -5.87 -14.04
C GLY A 44 -5.11 -5.55 -13.09
N GLU A 45 -5.08 -6.09 -11.88
CA GLU A 45 -6.07 -5.77 -10.84
C GLU A 45 -5.67 -4.51 -10.08
N LYS A 46 -6.65 -3.64 -9.87
CA LYS A 46 -6.42 -2.41 -9.11
C LYS A 46 -6.45 -2.74 -7.62
N GLY A 47 -5.35 -2.43 -6.95
CA GLY A 47 -5.27 -2.24 -5.51
C GLY A 47 -5.29 -0.75 -5.15
N PHE A 48 -4.92 -0.45 -3.92
CA PHE A 48 -4.70 0.92 -3.47
C PHE A 48 -3.53 0.99 -2.50
N ALA A 49 -3.01 2.20 -2.30
CA ALA A 49 -2.09 2.50 -1.23
C ALA A 49 -2.64 3.65 -0.38
N ILE A 50 -2.36 3.57 0.92
CA ILE A 50 -2.51 4.65 1.88
C ILE A 50 -1.10 5.17 2.14
N SER A 51 -0.86 6.47 1.99
CA SER A 51 0.41 7.08 2.35
C SER A 51 0.24 8.32 3.23
N TRP A 52 1.29 8.62 4.00
CA TRP A 52 1.39 9.83 4.81
C TRP A 52 2.85 10.21 4.98
N LEU A 53 3.12 11.48 5.27
CA LEU A 53 4.45 11.92 5.67
C LEU A 53 4.64 11.64 7.16
N ASP A 54 5.71 10.93 7.48
CA ASP A 54 6.27 10.84 8.82
C ASP A 54 7.44 11.82 8.89
N GLU A 55 7.32 12.81 9.76
CA GLU A 55 8.32 13.88 9.97
C GLU A 55 9.20 13.61 11.21
N GLY A 56 9.22 12.38 11.74
CA GLY A 56 9.99 11.99 12.91
C GLY A 56 11.51 12.06 12.71
N ALA A 57 12.20 10.91 12.69
CA ALA A 57 13.67 10.86 12.56
C ALA A 57 14.21 11.27 11.16
N GLY A 58 13.35 11.79 10.31
CA GLY A 58 13.57 12.28 8.94
C GLY A 58 12.21 12.45 8.26
N VAL A 59 12.16 13.13 7.12
CA VAL A 59 10.92 13.27 6.34
C VAL A 59 10.84 12.12 5.35
N TYR A 60 9.99 11.14 5.64
CA TYR A 60 9.74 9.99 4.77
C TYR A 60 8.27 9.88 4.45
N GLU A 61 7.94 9.43 3.24
CA GLU A 61 6.57 9.04 2.93
C GLU A 61 6.42 7.54 3.21
N VAL A 62 5.56 7.22 4.18
CA VAL A 62 5.24 5.84 4.57
C VAL A 62 4.07 5.35 3.72
N TYR A 63 4.12 4.11 3.28
CA TYR A 63 3.09 3.49 2.45
C TYR A 63 2.57 2.18 3.08
N ARG A 64 1.26 2.03 3.11
CA ARG A 64 0.59 0.73 3.26
C ARG A 64 -0.05 0.35 1.94
N ILE A 65 0.34 -0.79 1.37
CA ILE A 65 -0.06 -1.22 0.03
C ILE A 65 -1.04 -2.37 0.13
N PHE A 66 -2.17 -2.25 -0.54
CA PHE A 66 -3.26 -3.21 -0.52
C PHE A 66 -3.53 -3.73 -1.94
N THR A 67 -3.47 -5.05 -2.14
CA THR A 67 -3.75 -5.67 -3.45
C THR A 67 -5.04 -6.47 -3.41
N TYR A 68 -5.84 -6.40 -4.47
CA TYR A 68 -7.09 -7.14 -4.53
C TYR A 68 -6.84 -8.64 -4.63
N SER A 69 -7.64 -9.41 -3.89
CA SER A 69 -7.61 -10.86 -3.83
C SER A 69 -8.98 -11.40 -4.23
N ARG A 70 -9.09 -11.95 -5.44
CA ARG A 70 -10.35 -12.56 -5.91
C ARG A 70 -10.83 -13.67 -4.98
N ARG A 71 -9.89 -14.45 -4.44
CA ARG A 71 -10.19 -15.58 -3.55
C ARG A 71 -10.88 -15.12 -2.26
N LEU A 72 -10.41 -14.03 -1.68
CA LEU A 72 -10.99 -13.46 -0.46
C LEU A 72 -12.10 -12.46 -0.75
N ARG A 73 -12.23 -12.07 -2.03
CA ARG A 73 -13.06 -10.95 -2.49
C ARG A 73 -12.78 -9.68 -1.67
N ASP A 74 -11.51 -9.44 -1.42
CA ASP A 74 -11.07 -8.39 -0.50
C ASP A 74 -9.67 -7.88 -0.84
N PHE A 75 -9.21 -6.84 -0.15
CA PHE A 75 -7.85 -6.35 -0.28
C PHE A 75 -6.92 -6.92 0.80
N GLU A 76 -5.81 -7.49 0.36
CA GLU A 76 -4.75 -7.99 1.23
C GLU A 76 -3.65 -6.93 1.35
N GLU A 77 -3.31 -6.56 2.58
CA GLU A 77 -2.13 -5.75 2.87
C GLU A 77 -0.87 -6.51 2.48
N GLN A 78 0.07 -5.81 1.86
CA GLN A 78 1.34 -6.35 1.42
C GLN A 78 2.46 -5.81 2.30
N SER A 79 3.44 -6.66 2.59
CA SER A 79 4.68 -6.27 3.26
C SER A 79 5.81 -6.17 2.24
N PRO A 80 6.82 -5.32 2.48
CA PRO A 80 8.03 -5.31 1.67
C PRO A 80 8.80 -6.64 1.83
N ALA A 81 9.69 -6.94 0.88
CA ALA A 81 10.55 -8.12 0.96
C ALA A 81 11.69 -7.96 1.99
N CYS A 82 11.94 -6.73 2.45
CA CYS A 82 13.03 -6.31 3.32
C CYS A 82 12.59 -5.05 4.08
N GLY A 83 13.08 -4.92 5.32
CA GLY A 83 12.58 -3.90 6.24
C GLY A 83 11.15 -4.19 6.71
N ASP A 84 10.64 -3.31 7.55
CA ASP A 84 9.32 -3.49 8.18
C ASP A 84 8.21 -2.78 7.38
N GLU A 85 8.55 -1.68 6.70
CA GLU A 85 7.59 -0.79 6.05
C GLU A 85 8.03 -0.39 4.64
N PHE A 86 7.06 0.02 3.83
CA PHE A 86 7.34 0.62 2.54
C PHE A 86 7.59 2.13 2.70
N LEU A 87 8.86 2.55 2.72
CA LEU A 87 9.21 3.97 2.72
C LEU A 87 9.54 4.44 1.30
N ASN A 88 9.13 5.65 0.93
CA ASN A 88 9.50 6.31 -0.32
C ASN A 88 9.32 5.41 -1.56
N VAL A 89 8.10 4.92 -1.75
CA VAL A 89 7.78 3.89 -2.76
C VAL A 89 7.91 4.41 -4.19
N LYS A 90 8.53 3.58 -5.04
CA LYS A 90 8.54 3.73 -6.49
C LYS A 90 8.13 2.44 -7.19
N LEU A 91 7.11 2.53 -8.04
CA LEU A 91 6.68 1.42 -8.88
C LEU A 91 7.53 1.33 -10.16
N ASP A 92 8.06 0.15 -10.46
CA ASP A 92 8.77 -0.14 -11.70
C ASP A 92 7.96 -1.12 -12.56
N GLY A 93 7.16 -0.58 -13.47
CA GLY A 93 6.29 -1.36 -14.34
C GLY A 93 7.04 -2.25 -15.34
N LYS A 94 8.31 -1.92 -15.67
CA LYS A 94 9.12 -2.71 -16.62
C LYS A 94 9.58 -4.01 -15.97
N THR A 95 10.11 -3.94 -14.75
CA THR A 95 10.58 -5.10 -14.00
C THR A 95 9.49 -5.75 -13.14
N ARG A 96 8.32 -5.10 -13.04
CA ARG A 96 7.19 -5.52 -12.19
C ARG A 96 7.60 -5.62 -10.73
N THR A 97 8.28 -4.59 -10.23
CA THR A 97 8.79 -4.54 -8.86
C THR A 97 8.38 -3.25 -8.17
N ILE A 98 8.25 -3.31 -6.85
CA ILE A 98 8.16 -2.15 -5.98
C ILE A 98 9.54 -1.90 -5.39
N LYS A 99 10.08 -0.70 -5.57
CA LYS A 99 11.30 -0.24 -4.91
C LYS A 99 10.88 0.62 -3.72
N SER A 100 11.38 0.32 -2.54
CA SER A 100 11.20 1.13 -1.34
C SER A 100 12.53 1.34 -0.65
N MET A 101 12.58 2.35 0.21
CA MET A 101 13.68 2.57 1.14
C MET A 101 13.39 1.81 2.44
N TYR A 102 14.45 1.37 3.10
CA TYR A 102 14.45 0.96 4.50
C TYR A 102 15.81 1.32 5.11
N PHE A 103 15.92 1.25 6.45
CA PHE A 103 17.18 1.53 7.14
C PHE A 103 17.84 0.25 7.61
N SER A 104 19.14 0.11 7.34
CA SER A 104 19.99 -0.93 7.93
C SER A 104 20.99 -0.26 8.85
N GLY A 105 20.70 -0.24 10.15
CA GLY A 105 21.36 0.69 11.06
C GLY A 105 20.97 2.13 10.70
N ASN A 106 21.95 2.98 10.43
CA ASN A 106 21.73 4.38 10.03
C ASN A 106 21.81 4.59 8.51
N ASP A 107 22.10 3.55 7.73
CA ASP A 107 22.29 3.67 6.29
C ASP A 107 20.96 3.40 5.56
N PRO A 108 20.53 4.31 4.67
CA PRO A 108 19.36 4.06 3.82
C PRO A 108 19.71 3.06 2.72
N VAL A 109 18.90 2.02 2.59
CA VAL A 109 19.08 0.94 1.62
C VAL A 109 17.80 0.81 0.78
N ILE A 110 17.95 0.36 -0.47
CA ILE A 110 16.83 0.07 -1.37
C ILE A 110 16.39 -1.38 -1.20
N CYS A 111 15.14 -1.58 -0.83
CA CYS A 111 14.43 -2.85 -0.90
C CYS A 111 13.74 -3.01 -2.27
N VAL A 112 13.80 -4.22 -2.84
CA VAL A 112 13.09 -4.57 -4.07
C VAL A 112 12.09 -5.69 -3.80
N THR A 113 10.82 -5.35 -3.81
CA THR A 113 9.71 -6.30 -3.61
C THR A 113 9.16 -6.75 -4.96
N LYS A 114 9.14 -8.07 -5.18
CA LYS A 114 8.53 -8.69 -6.36
C LYS A 114 7.45 -9.66 -5.90
N PHE A 115 6.20 -9.38 -6.25
CA PHE A 115 5.10 -10.30 -5.97
C PHE A 115 5.17 -11.51 -6.90
N LYS A 116 5.07 -12.71 -6.33
CA LYS A 116 4.92 -13.94 -7.12
C LYS A 116 3.61 -13.85 -7.90
N GLN A 117 3.68 -14.09 -9.21
CA GLN A 117 2.49 -14.26 -10.04
C GLN A 117 2.04 -15.71 -9.84
N ASN A 118 0.95 -15.89 -9.09
CA ASN A 118 0.21 -17.16 -9.09
C ASN A 118 -0.85 -17.09 -10.18
#